data_AF-A0A1D3JSC9-F1
#
_entry.id   AF-A0A1D3JSC9-F1
#
_cell.length_a   1.000
_cell.length_b   1.000
_cell.length_c   1.000
_cell.angle_alpha   90.00
_cell.angle_beta   90.00
_cell.angle_gamma   90.00
#
_symmetry.space_group_name_H-M   'P 1'
#
loop_
_entity.id
_entity.type
_entity.pdbx_description
1 polymer ?
#
loop_
_entity_poly.entity_id
_entity_poly.type
_entity_poly.pdbx_seq_one_letter_code
_entity_poly.pdbx_strand_id
1 'polypeptide(L)'
;MKINWAEKLRQNVHGLAESLGNLFVESFHYLALFAIGAVTAWAAVMEFLGMLENGHIKIDDILLLFIYLELGAMVGIYFKTNKPILTQPSRILA
;
A
#
# COMPACT_ATOMS: atom_id res chain seq x y z
N MET A 1 41.73 5.27 -26.16
CA MET A 1 41.00 4.08 -25.63
C MET A 1 40.52 4.29 -24.19
N LYS A 2 39.85 5.43 -23.87
CA LYS A 2 39.30 5.73 -22.53
C LYS A 2 37.82 6.15 -22.52
N ILE A 3 37.19 6.34 -23.68
CA ILE A 3 35.82 6.87 -23.82
C ILE A 3 34.76 5.79 -23.53
N ASN A 4 35.02 4.53 -23.92
CA ASN A 4 34.09 3.41 -23.75
C ASN A 4 33.74 3.05 -22.29
N TRP A 5 34.58 3.39 -21.31
CA TRP A 5 34.33 3.02 -19.91
C TRP A 5 33.37 3.99 -19.21
N ALA A 6 33.47 5.29 -19.52
CA ALA A 6 32.58 6.31 -18.99
C ALA A 6 31.14 6.18 -19.55
N GLU A 7 31.00 5.82 -20.83
CA GLU A 7 29.68 5.57 -21.43
C GLU A 7 29.00 4.32 -20.86
N LYS A 8 29.75 3.23 -20.66
CA LYS A 8 29.24 2.01 -20.00
C LYS A 8 28.81 2.25 -18.56
N LEU A 9 29.59 3.02 -17.80
CA LEU A 9 29.21 3.40 -16.44
C LEU A 9 27.97 4.29 -16.43
N ARG A 10 27.87 5.26 -17.33
CA ARG A 10 26.70 6.14 -17.41
C ARG A 10 25.43 5.38 -17.76
N GLN A 11 25.49 4.41 -18.67
CA GLN A 11 24.35 3.56 -19.01
C GLN A 11 23.93 2.64 -17.85
N ASN A 12 24.87 2.00 -17.17
CA ASN A 12 24.57 1.17 -16.00
C ASN A 12 24.05 1.99 -14.82
N VAL A 13 24.61 3.19 -14.58
CA VAL A 13 24.15 4.09 -13.52
C VAL A 13 22.77 4.66 -13.82
N HIS A 14 22.43 4.96 -15.08
CA HIS A 14 21.06 5.36 -15.44
C HIS A 14 20.05 4.25 -15.16
N GLY A 15 20.30 3.03 -15.61
CA GLY A 15 19.39 1.91 -15.38
C GLY A 15 19.22 1.57 -13.89
N LEU A 16 20.30 1.65 -13.11
CA LEU A 16 20.24 1.45 -11.67
C LEU A 16 19.54 2.59 -10.94
N ALA A 17 19.81 3.85 -11.30
CA ALA A 17 19.15 5.00 -10.68
C ALA A 17 17.64 5.01 -10.95
N GLU A 18 17.22 4.63 -12.16
CA GLU A 18 15.80 4.53 -12.53
C GLU A 18 15.11 3.38 -11.79
N SER A 19 15.73 2.20 -11.74
CA SER A 19 15.18 1.04 -11.01
C SER A 19 15.14 1.26 -9.50
N LEU A 20 16.19 1.84 -8.91
CA LEU A 20 16.21 2.18 -7.48
C LEU A 20 15.20 3.29 -7.15
N GLY A 21 15.07 4.30 -8.01
CA GLY A 21 14.07 5.35 -7.84
C GLY A 21 12.65 4.80 -7.85
N ASN A 22 12.33 3.93 -8.82
CA ASN A 22 11.04 3.26 -8.89
C ASN A 22 10.76 2.39 -7.64
N LEU A 23 11.77 1.64 -7.19
CA LEU A 23 11.68 0.81 -5.98
C LEU A 23 11.48 1.64 -4.71
N PHE A 24 12.15 2.78 -4.59
CA PHE A 24 11.99 3.68 -3.43
C PHE A 24 10.59 4.31 -3.40
N VAL A 25 10.08 4.78 -4.54
CA VAL A 25 8.74 5.36 -4.65
C VAL A 25 7.67 4.32 -4.29
N GLU A 26 7.81 3.10 -4.83
CA GLU A 26 6.92 1.98 -4.53
C GLU A 26 6.97 1.58 -3.04
N SER A 27 8.18 1.49 -2.46
CA SER A 27 8.37 1.19 -1.04
C SER A 27 7.78 2.28 -0.14
N PHE A 28 7.92 3.56 -0.50
CA PHE A 28 7.35 4.66 0.27
C PHE A 28 5.82 4.64 0.23
N HIS A 29 5.24 4.30 -0.92
CA HIS A 29 3.80 4.15 -1.05
C HIS A 29 3.26 3.03 -0.13
N TYR A 30 3.93 1.88 -0.11
CA TYR A 30 3.61 0.82 0.86
C TYR A 30 3.82 1.28 2.29
N LEU A 31 4.87 2.01 2.62
CA LEU A 31 5.09 2.50 3.98
C LEU A 31 3.99 3.49 4.42
N ALA A 32 3.54 4.37 3.52
CA ALA A 32 2.43 5.29 3.77
C ALA A 32 1.10 4.53 4.00
N LEU A 33 0.80 3.53 3.17
CA LEU A 33 -0.34 2.63 3.38
C LEU A 33 -0.26 1.94 4.73
N PHE A 34 0.94 1.62 5.21
CA PHE A 34 1.14 0.88 6.47
C PHE A 34 0.79 1.78 7.64
N ALA A 35 1.28 3.02 7.59
CA ALA A 35 0.96 4.04 8.58
C ALA A 35 -0.55 4.28 8.66
N ILE A 36 -1.23 4.44 7.52
CA ILE A 36 -2.68 4.66 7.48
C ILE A 36 -3.42 3.44 8.06
N GLY A 37 -3.08 2.22 7.61
CA GLY A 37 -3.70 1.00 8.12
C GLY A 37 -3.48 0.78 9.62
N ALA A 38 -2.28 1.08 10.13
CA ALA A 38 -1.96 0.98 11.55
C ALA A 38 -2.75 1.99 12.39
N VAL A 39 -2.87 3.24 11.93
CA VAL A 39 -3.67 4.27 12.60
C VAL A 39 -5.15 3.90 12.59
N THR A 40 -5.68 3.38 11.47
CA THR A 40 -7.07 2.91 11.38
C THR A 40 -7.34 1.76 12.35
N ALA A 41 -6.45 0.77 12.42
CA ALA A 41 -6.58 -0.33 13.37
C ALA A 41 -6.54 0.15 14.83
N TRP A 42 -5.62 1.08 15.14
CA TRP A 42 -5.53 1.69 16.47
C TRP A 42 -6.80 2.46 16.84
N ALA A 43 -7.32 3.28 15.93
CA ALA A 43 -8.56 4.02 16.13
C ALA A 43 -9.76 3.09 16.36
N ALA A 44 -9.88 2.01 15.58
CA ALA A 44 -10.93 1.02 15.76
C ALA A 44 -10.89 0.33 17.12
N VAL A 45 -9.69 0.00 17.60
CA VAL A 45 -9.54 -0.60 18.94
C VAL A 45 -9.94 0.40 20.03
N MET A 46 -9.51 1.67 19.93
CA MET A 46 -9.86 2.70 20.92
C MET A 46 -11.36 2.97 20.96
N GLU A 47 -12.02 3.10 19.80
CA GLU A 47 -13.47 3.26 19.72
C GLU A 47 -14.22 2.04 20.29
N PHE A 48 -13.79 0.83 19.95
CA PHE A 48 -14.37 -0.40 20.49
C PHE A 48 -14.27 -0.47 22.03
N LEU A 49 -13.10 -0.12 22.59
CA LEU A 49 -12.92 -0.06 24.04
C LEU A 49 -13.80 1.01 24.69
N GLY A 50 -13.90 2.19 24.07
CA GLY A 50 -14.79 3.26 24.51
C GLY A 50 -16.26 2.82 24.56
N MET A 51 -16.72 2.02 23.59
CA MET A 51 -18.08 1.46 23.60
C MET A 51 -18.30 0.48 24.76
N LEU A 52 -17.29 -0.36 25.06
CA LEU A 52 -17.36 -1.31 26.18
C LEU A 52 -17.43 -0.60 27.53
N GLU A 53 -16.67 0.49 27.71
CA GLU A 53 -16.67 1.29 28.94
C GLU A 53 -17.99 2.03 29.14
N ASN A 54 -18.61 2.54 28.06
CA ASN A 54 -19.86 3.28 28.14
C ASN A 54 -21.10 2.41 28.39
N GLY A 55 -21.02 1.08 28.19
CA GLY A 55 -22.10 0.13 28.46
C GLY A 55 -23.35 0.25 27.55
N HIS A 56 -23.37 1.25 26.67
CA HIS A 56 -24.39 1.49 25.67
C HIS A 56 -23.74 1.59 24.29
N ILE A 57 -24.14 0.70 23.39
CA ILE A 57 -23.67 0.67 22.01
C ILE A 57 -24.78 1.22 21.12
N LYS A 58 -24.51 2.29 20.37
CA LYS A 58 -25.44 2.85 19.38
C LYS A 58 -25.15 2.29 18.00
N ILE A 59 -26.12 2.47 17.10
CA ILE A 59 -25.95 2.13 15.68
C ILE A 59 -24.82 2.94 15.05
N ASP A 60 -24.70 4.23 15.41
CA ASP A 60 -23.65 5.12 14.91
C ASP A 60 -22.24 4.58 15.22
N ASP A 61 -22.07 4.01 16.42
CA ASP A 61 -20.81 3.41 16.90
C ASP A 61 -20.45 2.17 16.09
N ILE A 62 -21.42 1.29 15.84
CA ILE A 62 -21.25 0.08 15.03
C ILE A 62 -20.92 0.45 13.57
N LEU A 63 -21.58 1.46 13.02
CA LEU A 63 -21.32 1.94 11.66
C LEU A 63 -19.92 2.55 11.54
N LEU A 64 -19.47 3.29 12.55
CA LEU A 64 -18.11 3.83 12.59
C LEU A 64 -17.06 2.71 12.59
N LEU A 65 -17.28 1.67 13.41
CA LEU A 65 -16.41 0.49 13.45
C LEU A 65 -16.38 -0.25 12.11
N PHE A 66 -17.53 -0.39 11.45
CA PHE A 66 -17.63 -1.03 10.14
C PHE A 66 -16.84 -0.27 9.06
N ILE A 67 -16.95 1.06 9.02
CA ILE A 67 -16.20 1.89 8.07
C ILE A 67 -14.69 1.78 8.34
N TYR A 68 -14.26 1.73 9.61
CA TYR A 68 -12.85 1.48 9.93
C TYR A 68 -12.38 0.11 9.47
N LEU A 69 -13.22 -0.92 9.58
CA LEU A 69 -12.89 -2.26 9.10
C LEU A 69 -12.82 -2.32 7.57
N GLU A 70 -13.74 -1.67 6.86
CA GLU A 70 -13.75 -1.56 5.39
C GLU A 70 -12.51 -0.83 4.86
N LEU A 71 -12.19 0.32 5.48
CA LEU A 71 -10.99 1.09 5.12
C LEU A 71 -9.71 0.28 5.43
N GLY A 72 -9.66 -0.39 6.57
CA GLY A 72 -8.56 -1.29 6.93
C GLY A 72 -8.41 -2.46 5.94
N ALA A 73 -9.52 -3.05 5.50
CA ALA A 73 -9.52 -4.13 4.51
C ALA A 73 -9.04 -3.64 3.13
N MET A 74 -9.49 -2.46 2.68
CA MET A 74 -9.03 -1.84 1.44
C MET A 74 -7.52 -1.61 1.46
N VAL A 75 -7.00 -1.03 2.55
CA VAL A 75 -5.56 -0.80 2.73
C VAL A 75 -4.79 -2.12 2.81
N GLY A 76 -5.32 -3.12 3.52
CA GLY A 76 -4.73 -4.46 3.64
C GLY A 76 -4.65 -5.23 2.33
N ILE A 77 -5.66 -5.10 1.47
CA ILE A 77 -5.64 -5.68 0.11
C ILE A 77 -4.60 -4.96 -0.75
N TYR A 78 -4.41 -3.65 -0.58
CA TYR A 78 -3.36 -2.90 -1.27
C TYR A 78 -1.97 -3.46 -0.99
N PHE A 79 -1.69 -3.89 0.25
CA PHE A 79 -0.43 -4.56 0.62
C PHE A 79 -0.22 -5.93 -0.01
N LYS A 80 -1.29 -6.73 -0.13
CA LYS A 80 -1.18 -8.14 -0.53
C LYS A 80 -1.02 -8.32 -2.04
N THR A 81 -1.19 -7.27 -2.83
CA THR A 81 -1.35 -7.38 -4.30
C THR A 81 -0.25 -6.65 -5.06
N ASN A 82 0.97 -7.21 -5.08
CA ASN A 82 2.10 -6.68 -5.87
C ASN A 82 2.06 -7.09 -7.36
N LYS A 83 0.88 -7.10 -7.99
CA LYS A 83 0.76 -7.37 -9.43
C LYS A 83 -0.21 -6.38 -10.07
N PRO A 84 0.25 -5.51 -10.99
CA PRO A 84 -0.68 -4.83 -11.87
C PRO A 84 -1.47 -5.89 -12.64
N ILE A 85 -2.79 -5.89 -12.49
CA ILE A 85 -3.73 -6.77 -13.20
C ILE A 85 -3.87 -6.36 -14.69
N LEU A 86 -3.15 -5.33 -15.14
CA LEU A 86 -3.26 -4.75 -16.49
C LEU A 86 -2.26 -5.31 -17.51
N THR A 87 -1.88 -6.59 -17.42
CA THR A 87 -1.21 -7.29 -18.54
C THR A 87 -1.84 -8.66 -18.77
N GLN A 88 -3.05 -8.71 -19.33
CA GLN A 88 -3.49 -9.90 -20.05
C GLN A 88 -4.43 -9.57 -21.23
N PRO A 89 -3.89 -9.26 -22.42
CA PRO A 89 -4.66 -9.23 -23.66
C PRO A 89 -4.30 -10.43 -24.54
N SER A 90 -4.65 -11.67 -24.18
CA SER A 90 -4.53 -12.81 -25.13
C SER A 90 -5.20 -14.13 -24.66
N ARG A 91 -6.46 -14.12 -24.22
CA ARG A 91 -7.26 -15.37 -24.08
C ARG A 91 -8.69 -15.25 -24.58
N ILE A 92 -8.88 -14.48 -25.65
CA ILE A 92 -10.06 -14.57 -26.52
C ILE A 92 -9.47 -15.02 -27.85
N LEU A 93 -9.95 -16.13 -28.42
CA LEU A 93 -9.37 -16.94 -29.52
C LEU A 93 -8.62 -18.22 -29.05
N ALA A 94 -9.38 -19.15 -28.46
CA ALA A 94 -9.15 -20.59 -28.60
C ALA A 94 -10.50 -21.30 -28.55
#